data_AF-A0A1X1BWQ7-F1
#
_entry.id   AF-A0A1X1BWQ7-F1
#
_cell.length_a   1.000
_cell.length_b   1.000
_cell.length_c   1.000
_cell.angle_alpha   90.00
_cell.angle_beta   90.00
_cell.angle_gamma   90.00
#
_symmetry.space_group_name_H-M   'P 1'
#
loop_
_entity.id
_entity.type
_entity.pdbx_description
1 polymer ?
#
loop_
_entity_poly.entity_id
_entity_poly.type
_entity_poly.pdbx_seq_one_letter_code
_entity_poly.pdbx_strand_id
1 'polypeptide(L)'
;MSNNGIPVHEAPPEKVQQLADRVMAQIAALYQQHGIEPNAVQQQMLLSHVGAMASRSLSGEPLPEVEAELFEDIPPETLQLAQQVVDLFGNLPREEAWLLSVHIEVARSNN
;
A
#
# COMPACT_ATOMS: atom_id res chain seq x y z
N MET A 1 39.77 3.32 8.32
CA MET A 1 38.54 2.71 8.89
C MET A 1 37.47 2.85 7.83
N SER A 2 37.29 1.82 7.00
CA SER A 2 36.33 1.84 5.90
C SER A 2 34.96 1.53 6.47
N ASN A 3 34.08 2.53 6.49
CA ASN A 3 32.68 2.33 6.86
C ASN A 3 31.99 1.65 5.68
N ASN A 4 31.86 0.34 5.75
CA ASN A 4 31.18 -0.49 4.75
C ASN A 4 29.67 -0.32 4.95
N GLY A 5 29.15 0.87 4.63
CA GLY A 5 27.72 1.13 4.61
C GLY A 5 27.10 0.28 3.50
N ILE A 6 26.25 -0.67 3.88
CA ILE A 6 25.34 -1.30 2.92
C ILE A 6 24.62 -0.16 2.20
N PRO A 7 24.62 -0.10 0.85
CA PRO A 7 23.83 0.90 0.15
C PRO A 7 22.38 0.65 0.55
N VAL A 8 21.83 1.59 1.33
CA VAL A 8 20.37 1.73 1.46
C VAL A 8 19.90 1.93 0.03
N HIS A 9 19.14 0.97 -0.50
CA HIS A 9 18.62 1.02 -1.85
C HIS A 9 17.52 2.09 -1.91
N GLU A 10 17.87 3.37 -1.87
CA GLU A 10 16.85 4.42 -1.99
C GLU A 10 16.39 4.50 -3.45
N ALA A 11 15.10 4.24 -3.67
CA ALA A 11 14.49 4.42 -4.98
C ALA A 11 14.46 5.93 -5.34
N PRO A 12 14.68 6.32 -6.61
CA PRO A 12 14.58 7.72 -7.00
C PRO A 12 13.19 8.30 -6.66
N PRO A 13 13.10 9.44 -5.93
CA PRO A 13 11.82 9.98 -5.45
C PRO A 13 10.80 10.21 -6.56
N GLU A 14 11.24 10.64 -7.75
CA GLU A 14 10.40 10.81 -8.93
C GLU A 14 9.75 9.50 -9.40
N LYS A 15 10.46 8.37 -9.31
CA LYS A 15 9.94 7.06 -9.72
C LYS A 15 8.96 6.51 -8.69
N VAL A 16 9.25 6.74 -7.41
CA VAL A 16 8.32 6.43 -6.32
C VAL A 16 7.00 7.17 -6.52
N GLN A 17 7.06 8.48 -6.76
CA GLN A 17 5.86 9.29 -7.00
C GLN A 17 5.10 8.82 -8.24
N GLN A 18 5.78 8.58 -9.36
CA GLN A 18 5.13 8.11 -10.60
C GLN A 18 4.43 6.75 -10.44
N LEU A 19 5.03 5.82 -9.68
CA LEU A 19 4.41 4.53 -9.39
C LEU A 19 3.22 4.70 -8.44
N ALA A 20 3.39 5.49 -7.38
CA ALA A 20 2.32 5.77 -6.43
C ALA A 20 1.11 6.44 -7.11
N ASP A 21 1.32 7.45 -7.95
CA ASP A 21 0.25 8.13 -8.69
C ASP A 21 -0.51 7.16 -9.61
N ARG A 22 0.21 6.27 -10.29
CA ARG A 22 -0.40 5.25 -11.16
C ARG A 22 -1.28 4.30 -10.34
N VAL A 23 -0.78 3.82 -9.21
CA VAL A 23 -1.53 2.91 -8.34
C VAL A 23 -2.73 3.63 -7.71
N MET A 24 -2.56 4.87 -7.26
CA MET A 24 -3.66 5.70 -6.73
C MET A 24 -4.78 5.90 -7.76
N ALA A 25 -4.44 6.06 -9.05
CA ALA A 25 -5.45 6.13 -10.11
C ALA A 25 -6.22 4.81 -10.27
N GLN A 26 -5.55 3.65 -10.11
CA GLN A 26 -6.23 2.34 -10.12
C GLN A 26 -7.12 2.16 -8.89
N ILE A 27 -6.64 2.57 -7.71
CA ILE A 27 -7.44 2.52 -6.48
C ILE A 27 -8.68 3.41 -6.61
N ALA A 28 -8.55 4.62 -7.18
CA ALA A 28 -9.70 5.49 -7.41
C ALA A 28 -10.76 4.83 -8.32
N ALA A 29 -10.33 4.14 -9.38
CA ALA A 29 -11.25 3.39 -10.24
C ALA A 29 -11.91 2.21 -9.50
N LEU A 30 -11.15 1.48 -8.68
CA LEU A 30 -11.66 0.40 -7.84
C LEU A 30 -12.69 0.92 -6.83
N TYR A 31 -12.39 2.03 -6.17
CA TYR A 31 -13.28 2.65 -5.19
C TYR A 31 -14.60 3.09 -5.84
N GLN A 32 -14.55 3.67 -7.04
CA GLN A 32 -15.76 4.00 -7.80
C GLN A 32 -16.61 2.76 -8.13
N GLN A 33 -15.99 1.64 -8.50
CA GLN A 33 -16.71 0.39 -8.80
C GLN A 33 -17.39 -0.21 -7.57
N HIS A 34 -16.81 -0.01 -6.38
CA HIS A 34 -17.28 -0.55 -5.12
C HIS A 34 -18.06 0.45 -4.25
N GLY A 35 -18.27 1.68 -4.72
CA GLY A 35 -18.98 2.72 -3.96
C GLY A 35 -18.26 3.15 -2.68
N ILE A 36 -16.92 3.14 -2.69
CA ILE A 36 -16.08 3.54 -1.56
C ILE A 36 -15.73 5.02 -1.71
N GLU A 37 -16.05 5.83 -0.71
CA GLU A 37 -15.88 7.29 -0.76
C GLU A 37 -15.01 7.78 0.42
N PRO A 38 -13.66 7.71 0.31
CA PRO A 38 -12.77 8.17 1.36
C PRO A 38 -12.86 9.69 1.56
N ASN A 39 -12.82 10.14 2.80
CA ASN A 39 -12.63 11.55 3.11
C ASN A 39 -11.18 12.01 2.85
N ALA A 40 -10.92 13.32 2.90
CA ALA A 40 -9.61 13.88 2.61
C ALA A 40 -8.47 13.34 3.49
N VAL A 41 -8.75 13.05 4.77
CA VAL A 41 -7.75 12.49 5.70
C VAL A 41 -7.44 11.04 5.35
N GLN A 42 -8.47 10.24 5.09
CA GLN A 42 -8.33 8.85 4.66
C GLN A 42 -7.56 8.76 3.32
N GLN A 43 -7.84 9.66 2.38
CA GLN A 43 -7.13 9.74 1.11
C GLN A 43 -5.65 10.11 1.28
N GLN A 44 -5.34 11.05 2.19
CA GLN A 44 -3.96 11.42 2.50
C GLN A 44 -3.18 10.27 3.17
N MET A 45 -3.83 9.53 4.08
CA MET A 45 -3.23 8.35 4.72
C MET A 45 -2.96 7.24 3.71
N LEU A 46 -3.92 6.97 2.82
CA LEU A 46 -3.77 5.99 1.75
C LEU A 46 -2.63 6.37 0.80
N LEU A 47 -2.53 7.64 0.40
CA LEU A 47 -1.44 8.13 -0.46
C LEU A 47 -0.07 7.91 0.20
N SER A 48 0.06 8.19 1.50
CA SER A 48 1.30 7.93 2.26
C SER A 48 1.68 6.45 2.24
N HIS A 49 0.69 5.57 2.49
CA HIS A 49 0.90 4.13 2.50
C HIS A 49 1.32 3.60 1.12
N VAL A 50 0.62 3.98 0.06
CA VAL A 50 0.93 3.60 -1.33
C VAL A 50 2.31 4.13 -1.76
N GLY A 51 2.71 5.31 -1.29
CA GLY A 51 4.06 5.83 -1.48
C GLY A 51 5.13 4.94 -0.85
N ALA A 52 4.89 4.44 0.36
CA ALA A 52 5.80 3.51 1.03
C ALA A 52 5.87 2.15 0.31
N MET A 53 4.73 1.63 -0.17
CA MET A 53 4.68 0.42 -1.01
C MET A 53 5.46 0.61 -2.31
N ALA A 54 5.31 1.75 -2.98
CA ALA A 54 6.05 2.08 -4.20
C ALA A 54 7.56 2.18 -3.95
N SER A 55 7.96 2.77 -2.82
CA SER A 55 9.35 2.79 -2.38
C SER A 55 9.90 1.37 -2.23
N ARG A 56 9.25 0.52 -1.42
CA ARG A 56 9.67 -0.88 -1.20
C ARG A 56 9.71 -1.71 -2.48
N SER A 57 8.72 -1.54 -3.36
CA SER A 57 8.67 -2.21 -4.66
C SER A 57 9.87 -1.85 -5.53
N LEU A 58 10.32 -0.60 -5.52
CA LEU A 58 11.45 -0.14 -6.34
C LEU A 58 12.82 -0.38 -5.68
N SER A 59 12.90 -0.32 -4.36
CA SER A 59 14.13 -0.51 -3.58
C SER A 59 14.45 -1.96 -3.29
N GLY A 60 13.43 -2.81 -3.18
CA GLY A 60 13.55 -4.14 -2.59
C GLY A 60 13.69 -4.13 -1.07
N GLU A 61 13.44 -2.98 -0.41
CA GLU A 61 13.39 -2.91 1.05
C GLU A 61 12.28 -3.85 1.57
N PRO A 62 12.59 -4.72 2.55
CA PRO A 62 11.62 -5.69 3.03
C PRO A 62 10.48 -4.98 3.78
N LEU A 63 9.31 -5.61 3.75
CA LEU A 63 8.25 -5.23 4.68
C LEU A 63 8.68 -5.61 6.11
N PRO A 64 8.46 -4.75 7.12
CA PRO A 64 8.61 -5.12 8.52
C PRO A 64 7.75 -6.34 8.88
N GLU A 65 8.15 -7.08 9.91
CA GLU A 65 7.34 -8.20 10.39
C GLU A 65 5.95 -7.72 10.84
N VAL A 66 4.92 -8.39 10.35
CA VAL A 66 3.51 -8.12 10.67
C VAL A 66 2.83 -9.40 11.08
N GLU A 67 2.02 -9.34 12.12
CA GLU A 67 1.29 -10.49 12.67
C GLU A 67 -0.09 -10.58 12.02
N ALA A 68 -0.41 -11.72 11.41
CA ALA A 68 -1.68 -11.92 10.70
C ALA A 68 -2.90 -11.80 11.62
N GLU A 69 -2.75 -12.12 12.91
CA GLU A 69 -3.81 -12.04 13.93
C GLU A 69 -4.35 -10.62 14.10
N LEU A 70 -3.56 -9.58 13.79
CA LEU A 70 -4.01 -8.18 13.86
C LEU A 70 -5.06 -7.81 12.80
N PHE A 71 -5.28 -8.67 11.81
CA PHE A 71 -6.15 -8.40 10.66
C PHE A 71 -7.34 -9.37 10.57
N GLU A 72 -7.57 -10.18 11.60
CA GLU A 72 -8.64 -11.20 11.61
C GLU A 72 -10.05 -10.62 11.51
N ASP A 73 -10.23 -9.39 11.98
CA ASP A 73 -11.50 -8.65 11.92
C ASP A 73 -11.74 -7.97 10.56
N ILE A 74 -10.75 -7.96 9.65
CA ILE A 74 -10.93 -7.34 8.33
C ILE A 74 -11.79 -8.26 7.46
N PRO A 75 -12.86 -7.73 6.82
CA PRO A 75 -13.69 -8.53 5.93
C PRO A 75 -12.89 -9.18 4.79
N PRO A 76 -13.12 -10.46 4.45
CA PRO A 76 -12.40 -11.15 3.39
C PRO A 76 -12.45 -10.44 2.03
N GLU A 77 -13.57 -9.78 1.72
CA GLU A 77 -13.69 -9.01 0.48
C GLU A 77 -12.83 -7.74 0.50
N THR A 78 -12.62 -7.11 1.65
CA THR A 78 -11.72 -5.95 1.78
C THR A 78 -10.26 -6.39 1.61
N LEU A 79 -9.89 -7.55 2.17
CA LEU A 79 -8.59 -8.19 1.91
C LEU A 79 -8.39 -8.51 0.43
N GLN A 80 -9.43 -9.00 -0.26
CA GLN A 80 -9.35 -9.29 -1.69
C GLN A 80 -9.13 -8.03 -2.54
N LEU A 81 -9.77 -6.90 -2.18
CA LEU A 81 -9.52 -5.61 -2.84
C LEU A 81 -8.10 -5.13 -2.61
N ALA A 82 -7.59 -5.26 -1.38
CA ALA A 82 -6.21 -4.90 -1.06
C ALA A 82 -5.21 -5.76 -1.86
N GLN A 83 -5.45 -7.06 -1.99
CA GLN A 83 -4.59 -7.95 -2.78
C GLN A 83 -4.55 -7.54 -4.26
N GLN A 84 -5.69 -7.18 -4.87
CA GLN A 84 -5.72 -6.69 -6.25
C GLN A 84 -4.82 -5.46 -6.45
N VAL A 85 -4.75 -4.58 -5.46
CA VAL A 85 -3.88 -3.39 -5.50
C VAL A 85 -2.41 -3.78 -5.32
N VAL A 86 -2.09 -4.69 -4.38
CA VAL A 86 -0.73 -5.20 -4.18
C VAL A 86 -0.20 -5.89 -5.44
N ASP A 87 -1.05 -6.62 -6.15
CA ASP A 87 -0.69 -7.31 -7.39
C ASP A 87 -0.23 -6.33 -8.49
N LEU A 88 -0.65 -5.05 -8.44
CA LEU A 88 -0.19 -4.02 -9.38
C LEU A 88 1.31 -3.71 -9.27
N PHE A 89 1.92 -3.99 -8.12
CA PHE A 89 3.37 -3.83 -7.91
C PHE A 89 4.16 -5.03 -8.43
N GLY A 90 3.55 -6.22 -8.44
CA GLY A 90 4.12 -7.45 -9.01
C GLY A 90 5.25 -8.11 -8.22
N ASN A 91 5.83 -7.43 -7.22
CA ASN A 91 6.96 -7.93 -6.44
C ASN A 91 6.84 -7.72 -4.92
N LEU A 92 5.72 -7.17 -4.46
CA LEU A 92 5.46 -6.97 -3.05
C LEU A 92 4.93 -8.24 -2.38
N PRO A 93 5.25 -8.46 -1.09
CA PRO A 93 4.72 -9.59 -0.34
C PRO A 93 3.21 -9.44 -0.11
N ARG A 94 2.49 -10.57 0.03
CA ARG A 94 1.03 -10.58 0.26
C ARG A 94 0.65 -9.88 1.57
N GLU A 95 1.58 -9.85 2.53
CA GLU A 95 1.45 -9.21 3.83
C GLU A 95 1.15 -7.70 3.71
N GLU A 96 1.55 -7.06 2.59
CA GLU A 96 1.16 -5.68 2.28
C GLU A 96 -0.34 -5.51 2.10
N ALA A 97 -1.03 -6.56 1.62
CA ALA A 97 -2.48 -6.51 1.45
C ALA A 97 -3.17 -6.40 2.81
N TRP A 98 -2.59 -7.00 3.87
CA TRP A 98 -3.13 -6.89 5.22
C TRP A 98 -3.09 -5.44 5.71
N LEU A 99 -1.95 -4.77 5.56
CA LEU A 99 -1.81 -3.36 5.96
C LEU A 99 -2.67 -2.43 5.10
N LEU A 100 -2.69 -2.62 3.78
CA LEU A 100 -3.50 -1.81 2.88
C LEU A 100 -4.99 -2.00 3.13
N SER A 101 -5.42 -3.20 3.51
CA SER A 101 -6.84 -3.50 3.76
C SER A 101 -7.43 -2.63 4.88
N VAL A 102 -6.63 -2.22 5.86
CA VAL A 102 -7.06 -1.27 6.91
C VAL A 102 -7.48 0.07 6.31
N HIS A 103 -6.73 0.61 5.34
CA HIS A 103 -7.10 1.88 4.69
C HIS A 103 -8.37 1.75 3.84
N ILE A 104 -8.55 0.61 3.18
CA ILE A 104 -9.76 0.34 2.39
C ILE A 104 -10.97 0.18 3.31
N GLU A 105 -10.83 -0.54 4.42
CA GLU A 105 -11.93 -0.78 5.35
C GLU A 105 -12.38 0.49 6.05
N VAL A 106 -11.43 1.32 6.50
CA VAL A 106 -11.71 2.64 7.10
C VAL A 106 -12.46 3.53 6.10
N ALA A 107 -12.04 3.56 4.83
CA ALA A 107 -12.72 4.31 3.77
C ALA A 107 -14.12 3.75 3.45
N ARG A 108 -14.29 2.43 3.51
CA ARG A 108 -15.56 1.75 3.20
C ARG A 108 -16.59 1.92 4.32
N SER A 109 -16.14 1.85 5.56
CA SER A 109 -16.96 2.00 6.75
C SER A 109 -17.23 3.47 7.11
N ASN A 110 -16.60 4.43 6.42
CA ASN A 110 -16.66 5.87 6.72
C ASN A 110 -16.34 6.18 8.19
N ASN A 111 -15.45 5.41 8.78
CA ASN A 111 -15.01 5.54 10.17
C ASN A 111 -13.68 6.30 10.27
#